data_AF-A0A971VF63-F1
#
_entry.id   AF-A0A971VF63-F1
#
_cell.length_a   1.000
_cell.length_b   1.000
_cell.length_c   1.000
_cell.angle_alpha   90.00
_cell.angle_beta   90.00
_cell.angle_gamma   90.00
#
_symmetry.space_group_name_H-M   'P 1'
#
loop_
_entity.id
_entity.type
_entity.pdbx_description
1 polymer ?
#
loop_
_entity_poly.entity_id
_entity_poly.type
_entity_poly.pdbx_seq_one_letter_code
_entity_poly.pdbx_strand_id
1 'polypeptide(L)'
;MKHPLLLSEDQSISAVGIPKYNLTSDDAIFLLNTGKPGKTAPLVESFMQKCTNDEYLTMMKEEYIPLNNNCIKHLTGGDLELFTKTLQELSFFQATHFSEMIPASVEMEWIYGFSTGKYLLKLCGSGGGGFALGFTREYEEVRRRFVEKGMDIIPVYQTK
;
A
#
# COMPACT_ATOMS: atom_id res chain seq x y z
N MET A 1 20.76 7.62 12.03
CA MET A 1 19.31 7.72 11.77
C MET A 1 18.98 6.87 10.57
N LYS A 2 17.83 6.19 10.55
CA LYS A 2 17.33 5.51 9.34
C LYS A 2 16.52 6.53 8.53
N HIS A 3 16.79 6.64 7.24
CA HIS A 3 16.09 7.57 6.34
C HIS A 3 15.44 6.81 5.18
N PRO A 4 14.25 7.23 4.74
CA PRO A 4 13.68 6.81 3.46
C PRO A 4 14.61 7.17 2.30
N LEU A 5 14.68 6.30 1.31
CA LEU A 5 15.45 6.50 0.09
C LEU A 5 14.51 6.59 -1.10
N LEU A 6 14.74 7.57 -1.97
CA LEU A 6 14.11 7.69 -3.27
C LEU A 6 15.10 7.22 -4.33
N LEU A 7 14.69 6.22 -5.12
CA LEU A 7 15.39 5.77 -6.32
C LEU A 7 14.71 6.41 -7.53
N SER A 8 15.45 7.24 -8.25
CA SER A 8 14.97 7.94 -9.44
C SER A 8 15.18 7.11 -10.71
N GLU A 9 14.57 7.53 -11.82
CA GLU A 9 14.70 6.87 -13.13
C GLU A 9 16.15 6.83 -13.65
N ASP A 10 16.96 7.85 -13.32
CA ASP A 10 18.39 7.92 -13.63
C ASP A 10 19.26 7.07 -12.69
N GLN A 11 18.64 6.21 -11.87
CA GLN A 11 19.26 5.37 -10.84
C GLN A 11 19.93 6.16 -9.71
N SER A 12 19.72 7.46 -9.63
CA SER A 12 20.18 8.24 -8.47
C SER A 12 19.43 7.83 -7.22
N ILE A 13 20.17 7.73 -6.12
CA ILE A 13 19.62 7.46 -4.79
C ILE A 13 19.73 8.73 -3.97
N SER A 14 18.61 9.23 -3.48
CA SER A 14 18.57 10.38 -2.59
C SER A 14 17.86 10.04 -1.28
N ALA A 15 18.36 10.60 -0.17
CA ALA A 15 17.62 10.55 1.07
C ALA A 15 16.47 11.55 1.00
N VAL A 16 15.25 11.09 1.28
CA VAL A 16 14.07 11.94 1.33
C VAL A 16 13.52 11.99 2.76
N GLY A 17 13.06 13.16 3.16
CA GLY A 17 12.23 13.27 4.35
C GLY A 17 10.84 12.74 4.00
N ILE A 18 10.32 11.81 4.79
CA ILE A 18 8.86 11.72 4.91
C ILE A 18 8.45 12.94 5.75
N PRO A 19 7.43 13.71 5.35
CA PRO A 19 6.91 14.81 6.16
C PRO A 19 6.74 14.35 7.62
N LYS A 20 7.56 14.89 8.51
CA LYS A 20 7.37 14.76 9.96
C LYS A 20 6.49 15.92 10.39
N TYR A 21 5.18 15.82 10.26
CA TYR A 21 4.32 16.92 10.66
C TYR A 21 3.11 16.48 11.48
N ASN A 22 2.91 17.26 12.56
CA ASN A 22 2.08 17.09 13.74
C ASN A 22 2.54 16.02 14.75
N LEU A 23 3.15 16.48 15.85
CA LEU A 23 3.31 15.72 17.11
C LEU A 23 1.97 15.32 17.76
N THR A 24 0.86 15.57 17.07
CA THR A 24 -0.51 15.34 17.50
C THR A 24 -1.29 14.40 16.58
N SER A 25 -0.70 13.95 15.45
CA SER A 25 -1.36 12.97 14.57
C SER A 25 -0.93 11.54 14.90
N ASP A 26 -1.91 10.64 14.95
CA ASP A 26 -1.73 9.19 15.17
C ASP A 26 -1.50 8.48 13.81
N ASP A 27 -0.67 9.10 12.97
CA ASP A 27 -0.40 8.64 11.61
C ASP A 27 0.59 7.46 11.65
N ALA A 28 0.30 6.42 10.89
CA ALA A 28 1.17 5.26 10.78
C ALA A 28 1.14 4.60 9.41
N ILE A 29 2.30 4.06 9.05
CA ILE A 29 2.44 3.03 8.01
C ILE A 29 2.69 1.72 8.75
N PHE A 30 1.91 0.70 8.45
CA PHE A 30 1.97 -0.59 9.13
C PHE A 30 1.95 -1.76 8.15
N LEU A 31 2.49 -2.90 8.57
CA LEU A 31 2.34 -4.17 7.87
C LEU A 31 1.18 -4.92 8.50
N LEU A 32 0.23 -5.38 7.71
CA LEU A 32 -0.85 -6.29 8.12
C LEU A 32 -0.47 -7.72 7.76
N ASN A 33 -0.32 -8.60 8.75
CA ASN A 33 -0.07 -10.02 8.50
C ASN A 33 -1.32 -10.67 7.92
N THR A 34 -1.21 -11.22 6.70
CA THR A 34 -2.33 -11.87 6.01
C THR A 34 -2.63 -13.29 6.54
N GLY A 35 -1.78 -13.81 7.42
CA GLY A 35 -1.95 -15.12 8.09
C GLY A 35 -1.55 -16.33 7.24
N LYS A 36 -1.09 -16.13 6.00
CA LYS A 36 -0.60 -17.21 5.12
C LYS A 36 0.64 -16.77 4.35
N PRO A 37 1.62 -17.66 4.11
CA PRO A 37 2.73 -17.34 3.22
C PRO A 37 2.22 -17.17 1.77
N GLY A 38 2.76 -16.18 1.06
CA GLY A 38 2.49 -16.01 -0.37
C GLY A 38 3.36 -16.92 -1.24
N LYS A 39 2.87 -17.26 -2.44
CA LYS A 39 3.67 -17.93 -3.48
C LYS A 39 3.92 -16.95 -4.63
N THR A 40 5.12 -16.39 -4.68
CA THR A 40 5.46 -15.34 -5.66
C THR A 40 5.44 -15.84 -7.11
N ALA A 41 6.07 -16.97 -7.41
CA ALA A 41 6.26 -17.41 -8.79
C ALA A 41 4.94 -17.55 -9.60
N PRO A 42 3.89 -18.23 -9.11
CA PRO A 42 2.64 -18.35 -9.87
C PRO A 42 1.92 -17.01 -10.10
N LEU A 43 2.01 -16.08 -9.15
CA LEU A 43 1.39 -14.76 -9.28
C LEU A 43 2.13 -13.88 -10.29
N VAL A 44 3.47 -13.95 -10.29
CA VAL A 44 4.30 -13.28 -11.29
C VAL A 44 4.04 -13.86 -12.67
N GLU A 45 4.00 -15.19 -12.81
CA GLU A 45 3.67 -15.85 -14.09
C GLU A 45 2.28 -15.43 -14.60
N SER A 46 1.25 -15.46 -13.74
CA SER A 46 -0.09 -14.99 -14.08
C SER A 46 -0.10 -13.51 -14.52
N PHE A 47 0.59 -12.64 -13.79
CA PHE A 47 0.72 -11.23 -14.14
C PHE A 47 1.40 -11.03 -15.49
N MET A 48 2.53 -11.71 -15.73
CA MET A 48 3.26 -11.63 -17.00
C MET A 48 2.41 -12.14 -18.16
N GLN A 49 1.61 -13.18 -17.96
CA GLN A 49 0.65 -13.67 -18.95
C GLN A 49 -0.46 -12.65 -19.22
N LYS A 50 -0.99 -11.95 -18.21
CA LYS A 50 -1.95 -10.86 -18.42
C LYS A 50 -1.34 -9.70 -19.22
N CYS A 51 -0.06 -9.40 -19.00
CA CYS A 51 0.68 -8.39 -19.75
C CYS A 51 0.94 -8.73 -21.23
N THR A 52 0.65 -9.95 -21.70
CA THR A 52 0.67 -10.23 -23.15
C THR A 52 -0.57 -9.71 -23.87
N ASN A 53 -1.60 -9.29 -23.13
CA ASN A 53 -2.77 -8.59 -23.66
C ASN A 53 -2.47 -7.09 -23.69
N ASP A 54 -2.60 -6.47 -24.87
CA ASP A 54 -2.25 -5.06 -25.09
C ASP A 54 -3.12 -4.08 -24.28
N GLU A 55 -4.40 -4.40 -24.05
CA GLU A 55 -5.29 -3.56 -23.24
C GLU A 55 -4.85 -3.57 -21.77
N TYR A 56 -4.57 -4.76 -21.21
CA TYR A 56 -4.05 -4.89 -19.86
C TYR A 56 -2.69 -4.21 -19.69
N LEU A 57 -1.80 -4.39 -20.68
CA LEU A 57 -0.49 -3.73 -20.67
C LEU A 57 -0.60 -2.21 -20.74
N THR A 58 -1.53 -1.70 -21.55
CA THR A 58 -1.83 -0.26 -21.65
C THR A 58 -2.35 0.27 -20.30
N MET A 59 -3.32 -0.42 -19.68
CA MET A 59 -3.83 -0.08 -18.35
C MET A 59 -2.70 -0.06 -17.29
N MET A 60 -1.75 -0.99 -17.33
CA MET A 60 -0.58 -0.96 -16.44
C MET A 60 0.30 0.28 -16.66
N LYS A 61 0.59 0.61 -17.93
CA LYS A 61 1.51 1.70 -18.30
C LYS A 61 0.90 3.08 -18.11
N GLU A 62 -0.37 3.24 -18.42
CA GLU A 62 -1.04 4.54 -18.50
C GLU A 62 -1.86 4.85 -17.24
N GLU A 63 -2.20 3.85 -16.43
CA GLU A 63 -2.97 4.06 -15.18
C GLU A 63 -2.18 3.63 -13.95
N TYR A 64 -1.81 2.35 -13.83
CA TYR A 64 -1.23 1.81 -12.60
C TYR A 64 0.13 2.44 -12.24
N ILE A 65 1.06 2.52 -13.20
CA ILE A 65 2.39 3.11 -12.99
C ILE A 65 2.27 4.60 -12.63
N PRO A 66 1.52 5.44 -13.39
CA PRO A 66 1.30 6.84 -13.03
C PRO A 66 0.65 7.02 -11.64
N LEU A 67 -0.35 6.21 -11.28
CA LEU A 67 -0.97 6.24 -9.94
C LEU A 67 0.04 6.00 -8.83
N ASN A 68 0.87 4.96 -8.97
CA ASN A 68 1.91 4.65 -7.99
C ASN A 68 3.00 5.74 -7.93
N ASN A 69 3.41 6.29 -9.08
CA ASN A 69 4.37 7.39 -9.15
C ASN A 69 3.83 8.68 -8.48
N ASN A 70 2.54 8.97 -8.65
CA ASN A 70 1.89 10.09 -7.98
C ASN A 70 1.86 9.89 -6.45
N CYS A 71 1.59 8.67 -5.96
CA CYS A 71 1.69 8.37 -4.53
C CYS A 71 3.09 8.69 -3.99
N ILE A 72 4.15 8.27 -4.70
CA ILE A 72 5.54 8.56 -4.31
C ILE A 72 5.77 10.08 -4.30
N LYS A 73 5.43 10.76 -5.39
CA LYS A 73 5.59 12.22 -5.53
C LYS A 73 4.92 12.97 -4.39
N HIS A 74 3.65 12.72 -4.12
CA HIS A 74 2.90 13.41 -3.06
C HIS A 74 3.46 13.10 -1.66
N LEU A 75 3.82 11.83 -1.39
CA LEU A 75 4.42 11.45 -0.11
C LEU A 75 5.77 12.16 0.11
N THR A 76 6.66 12.14 -0.89
CA THR A 76 7.98 12.78 -0.78
C THR A 76 7.90 14.31 -0.82
N GLY A 77 6.86 14.87 -1.44
CA GLY A 77 6.59 16.30 -1.50
C GLY A 77 5.90 16.85 -0.25
N GLY A 78 5.44 15.98 0.66
CA GLY A 78 4.77 16.39 1.89
C GLY A 78 3.28 16.68 1.75
N ASP A 79 2.67 16.42 0.59
CA ASP A 79 1.25 16.68 0.34
C ASP A 79 0.41 15.46 0.75
N LEU A 80 0.00 15.44 2.02
CA LEU A 80 -0.72 14.30 2.60
C LEU A 80 -2.16 14.16 2.07
N GLU A 81 -2.79 15.26 1.68
CA GLU A 81 -4.15 15.23 1.13
C GLU A 81 -4.14 14.58 -0.25
N LEU A 82 -3.27 15.05 -1.15
CA LEU A 82 -3.10 14.43 -2.46
C LEU A 82 -2.53 13.02 -2.34
N PHE A 83 -1.61 12.76 -1.42
CA PHE A 83 -1.13 11.40 -1.16
C PHE A 83 -2.28 10.47 -0.78
N THR A 84 -3.12 10.85 0.19
CA THR A 84 -4.27 10.05 0.63
C THR A 84 -5.23 9.78 -0.52
N LYS A 85 -5.55 10.80 -1.32
CA LYS A 85 -6.41 10.65 -2.49
C LYS A 85 -5.82 9.67 -3.51
N THR A 86 -4.55 9.85 -3.91
CA THR A 86 -3.91 8.96 -4.89
C THR A 86 -3.72 7.53 -4.34
N LEU A 87 -3.53 7.39 -3.04
CA LEU A 87 -3.44 6.08 -2.39
C LEU A 87 -4.80 5.37 -2.35
N GLN A 88 -5.91 6.10 -2.20
CA GLN A 88 -7.26 5.54 -2.34
C GLN A 88 -7.48 4.99 -3.75
N GLU A 89 -7.12 5.78 -4.78
CA GLU A 89 -7.21 5.38 -6.19
C GLU A 89 -6.35 4.14 -6.46
N LEU A 90 -5.10 4.11 -5.96
CA LEU A 90 -4.21 2.96 -6.08
C LEU A 90 -4.77 1.72 -5.37
N SER A 91 -5.27 1.87 -4.14
CA SER A 91 -5.87 0.78 -3.36
C SER A 91 -7.08 0.18 -4.08
N PHE A 92 -7.96 1.03 -4.62
CA PHE A 92 -9.12 0.62 -5.40
C PHE A 92 -8.72 -0.08 -6.70
N PHE A 93 -7.74 0.46 -7.42
CA PHE A 93 -7.19 -0.17 -8.62
C PHE A 93 -6.68 -1.58 -8.33
N GLN A 94 -5.90 -1.75 -7.26
CA GLN A 94 -5.36 -3.05 -6.87
C GLN A 94 -6.48 -4.02 -6.44
N ALA A 95 -7.49 -3.56 -5.71
CA ALA A 95 -8.64 -4.37 -5.35
C ALA A 95 -9.42 -4.86 -6.59
N THR A 96 -9.50 -4.03 -7.63
CA THR A 96 -10.24 -4.33 -8.86
C THR A 96 -9.46 -5.25 -9.79
N HIS A 97 -8.20 -4.95 -10.05
CA HIS A 97 -7.42 -5.60 -11.12
C HIS A 97 -6.45 -6.67 -10.61
N PHE A 98 -6.13 -6.67 -9.31
CA PHE A 98 -5.22 -7.62 -8.66
C PHE A 98 -5.90 -8.40 -7.54
N SER A 99 -7.22 -8.61 -7.60
CA SER A 99 -7.97 -9.39 -6.60
C SER A 99 -7.38 -10.77 -6.33
N GLU A 100 -6.85 -11.46 -7.36
CA GLU A 100 -6.12 -12.74 -7.22
C GLU A 100 -4.87 -12.66 -6.32
N MET A 101 -4.29 -11.46 -6.16
CA MET A 101 -3.12 -11.19 -5.32
C MET A 101 -3.51 -10.73 -3.91
N ILE A 102 -4.80 -10.57 -3.62
CA ILE A 102 -5.29 -10.17 -2.29
C ILE A 102 -5.83 -11.42 -1.58
N PRO A 103 -5.22 -11.86 -0.47
CA PRO A 103 -5.74 -12.99 0.28
C PRO A 103 -7.15 -12.74 0.79
N ALA A 104 -8.04 -13.74 0.66
CA ALA A 104 -9.40 -13.67 1.19
C ALA A 104 -9.48 -13.34 2.70
N SER A 105 -8.41 -13.63 3.46
CA SER A 105 -8.30 -13.27 4.88
C SER A 105 -8.23 -11.76 5.12
N VAL A 106 -7.85 -10.96 4.12
CA VAL A 106 -7.72 -9.51 4.24
C VAL A 106 -8.62 -8.73 3.27
N GLU A 107 -9.30 -9.40 2.33
CA GLU A 107 -10.19 -8.77 1.36
C GLU A 107 -11.30 -7.94 2.03
N MET A 108 -11.96 -8.50 3.06
CA MET A 108 -12.99 -7.78 3.82
C MET A 108 -12.43 -6.56 4.56
N GLU A 109 -11.19 -6.63 5.05
CA GLU A 109 -10.53 -5.50 5.70
C GLU A 109 -10.09 -4.44 4.68
N TRP A 110 -9.69 -4.85 3.48
CA TRP A 110 -9.38 -3.94 2.38
C TRP A 110 -10.59 -3.08 2.02
N ILE A 111 -11.76 -3.71 1.86
CA ILE A 111 -13.03 -3.03 1.57
C ILE A 111 -13.46 -2.17 2.76
N TYR A 112 -13.35 -2.68 3.98
CA TYR A 112 -13.71 -1.93 5.18
C TYR A 112 -12.88 -0.66 5.35
N GLY A 113 -11.55 -0.76 5.25
CA GLY A 113 -10.66 0.38 5.35
C GLY A 113 -11.00 1.46 4.33
N PHE A 114 -11.18 1.06 3.07
CA PHE A 114 -11.57 1.96 1.98
C PHE A 114 -12.92 2.64 2.24
N SER A 115 -13.96 1.87 2.55
CA SER A 115 -15.34 2.37 2.72
C SER A 115 -15.53 3.25 3.95
N THR A 116 -14.73 3.04 5.00
CA THR A 116 -14.80 3.82 6.25
C THR A 116 -13.81 4.99 6.27
N GLY A 117 -12.81 5.00 5.39
CA GLY A 117 -11.72 5.97 5.40
C GLY A 117 -10.73 5.80 6.55
N LYS A 118 -10.88 4.75 7.39
CA LYS A 118 -10.05 4.54 8.59
C LYS A 118 -8.61 4.14 8.27
N TYR A 119 -8.44 3.35 7.22
CA TYR A 119 -7.12 2.97 6.73
C TYR A 119 -7.19 2.56 5.26
N LEU A 120 -6.06 2.60 4.58
CA LEU A 120 -5.93 2.14 3.20
C LEU A 120 -4.90 1.02 3.15
N LEU A 121 -5.20 -0.03 2.40
CA LEU A 121 -4.28 -1.13 2.14
C LEU A 121 -3.77 -1.07 0.71
N LYS A 122 -2.53 -1.50 0.51
CA LYS A 122 -1.95 -1.81 -0.79
C LYS A 122 -1.12 -3.10 -0.71
N LEU A 123 -0.86 -3.70 -1.87
CA LEU A 123 0.00 -4.87 -1.97
C LEU A 123 1.42 -4.54 -1.47
N CYS A 124 2.00 -5.50 -0.75
CA CYS A 124 3.40 -5.48 -0.31
C CYS A 124 4.13 -6.67 -0.94
N GLY A 125 4.93 -6.43 -1.98
CA GLY A 125 5.49 -7.48 -2.82
C GLY A 125 4.49 -8.03 -3.83
N SER A 126 4.56 -9.34 -4.12
CA SER A 126 3.74 -10.00 -5.14
C SER A 126 2.27 -10.24 -4.73
N GLY A 127 1.93 -10.08 -3.46
CA GLY A 127 0.64 -10.48 -2.91
C GLY A 127 0.50 -12.00 -2.70
N GLY A 128 -0.74 -12.46 -2.51
CA GLY A 128 -1.15 -13.84 -2.26
C GLY A 128 -0.81 -14.38 -0.88
N GLY A 129 -0.25 -13.54 -0.01
CA GLY A 129 0.10 -13.87 1.37
C GLY A 129 1.15 -12.92 1.91
N GLY A 130 1.85 -13.31 2.98
CA GLY A 130 2.81 -12.46 3.67
C GLY A 130 2.11 -11.28 4.33
N PHE A 131 2.45 -10.07 3.90
CA PHE A 131 1.91 -8.84 4.47
C PHE A 131 1.19 -8.00 3.41
N ALA A 132 0.18 -7.24 3.83
CA ALA A 132 -0.28 -6.05 3.12
C ALA A 132 0.34 -4.81 3.77
N LEU A 133 0.52 -3.73 3.01
CA LEU A 133 1.00 -2.46 3.53
C LEU A 133 -0.21 -1.55 3.79
N GLY A 134 -0.34 -1.07 5.02
CA GLY A 134 -1.44 -0.25 5.51
C GLY A 134 -1.00 1.18 5.85
N PHE A 135 -1.92 2.12 5.67
CA PHE A 135 -1.75 3.55 5.95
C PHE A 135 -2.96 4.05 6.73
N THR A 136 -2.75 4.77 7.82
CA THR A 136 -3.82 5.32 8.64
C THR A 136 -3.39 6.61 9.31
N ARG A 137 -4.39 7.41 9.71
CA ARG A 137 -4.25 8.60 10.56
C ARG A 137 -4.73 8.39 12.00
N GLU A 138 -5.18 7.17 12.30
CA GLU A 138 -5.82 6.77 13.56
C GLU A 138 -5.27 5.40 14.01
N TYR A 139 -3.94 5.27 14.07
CA TYR A 139 -3.26 3.99 14.28
C TYR A 139 -3.71 3.21 15.51
N GLU A 140 -3.94 3.85 16.67
CA GLU A 140 -4.38 3.15 17.87
C GLU A 140 -5.79 2.56 17.72
N GLU A 141 -6.70 3.26 17.03
CA GLU A 141 -8.03 2.72 16.72
C GLU A 141 -7.92 1.52 15.78
N VAL A 142 -7.13 1.66 14.71
CA VAL A 142 -6.91 0.60 13.71
C VAL A 142 -6.23 -0.60 14.35
N ARG A 143 -5.23 -0.38 15.20
CA ARG A 143 -4.53 -1.42 15.96
C ARG A 143 -5.49 -2.20 16.84
N ARG A 144 -6.32 -1.52 17.63
CA ARG A 144 -7.31 -2.17 18.49
C ARG A 144 -8.25 -3.06 17.67
N ARG A 145 -8.76 -2.57 16.54
CA ARG A 145 -9.63 -3.34 15.64
C ARG A 145 -8.96 -4.62 15.15
N PHE A 146 -7.73 -4.54 14.66
CA PHE A 146 -7.02 -5.71 14.15
C PHE A 146 -6.70 -6.72 15.26
N VAL A 147 -6.31 -6.23 16.45
CA VAL A 147 -6.10 -7.08 17.64
C VAL A 147 -7.39 -7.80 18.06
N GLU A 148 -8.54 -7.11 18.10
CA GLU A 148 -9.85 -7.70 18.41
C GLU A 148 -10.25 -8.79 17.40
N LYS A 149 -9.79 -8.67 16.14
CA LYS A 149 -9.97 -9.67 15.08
C LYS A 149 -8.93 -10.79 15.10
N GLY A 150 -7.95 -10.76 16.00
CA GLY A 150 -6.85 -11.72 16.05
C GLY A 150 -5.87 -11.59 14.87
N MET A 151 -5.73 -10.39 14.30
CA MET A 151 -4.83 -10.09 13.20
C MET A 151 -3.66 -9.23 13.67
N ASP A 152 -2.45 -9.56 13.23
CA ASP A 152 -1.25 -8.84 13.63
C ASP A 152 -0.96 -7.67 12.70
N ILE A 153 -0.72 -6.49 13.30
CA ILE A 153 -0.15 -5.35 12.59
C ILE A 153 1.18 -4.90 13.21
N ILE A 154 2.14 -4.50 12.36
CA ILE A 154 3.48 -4.07 12.77
C ILE A 154 3.72 -2.66 12.23
N PRO A 155 3.93 -1.63 13.08
CA PRO A 155 4.24 -0.30 12.59
C PRO A 155 5.64 -0.28 11.98
N VAL A 156 5.76 0.24 10.75
CA VAL A 156 7.04 0.47 10.07
C VAL A 156 7.41 1.96 10.04
N TYR A 157 6.40 2.82 10.22
CA TYR A 157 6.53 4.24 10.50
C TYR A 157 5.37 4.66 11.40
N GLN A 158 5.65 5.46 12.44
CA GLN A 158 4.65 6.02 13.34
C GLN A 158 5.13 7.40 13.80
N THR A 159 4.28 8.41 13.73
CA THR A 159 4.54 9.70 14.38
C THR A 159 4.43 9.52 15.89
N LYS A 160 5.47 9.93 16.62
CA LYS A 160 5.47 9.93 18.10
C LYS A 160 4.88 11.22 18.64
#